data_AF-A0A383AB09-F1
#
_entry.id   AF-A0A383AB09-F1
#
_cell.length_a   1.000
_cell.length_b   1.000
_cell.length_c   1.000
_cell.angle_alpha   90.00
_cell.angle_beta   90.00
_cell.angle_gamma   90.00
#
_symmetry.space_group_name_H-M   'P 1'
#
loop_
_entity.id
_entity.type
_entity.pdbx_description
1 polymer ?
#
loop_
_entity_poly.entity_id
_entity_poly.type
_entity_poly.pdbx_seq_one_letter_code
_entity_poly.pdbx_strand_id
1 'polypeptide(L)'
;MTPKIVLTTTGIIMLLHGILFFFGADEMARSGVPDISEKALRVGIGLAEIVAITSFFLGIVLIFSRDIEISSAKKVLTGTGIGYLFLIAGVIKHVIDFQDIPEQAPPIPMLVIIVLLAVWSFYVSLIKKHSIEEN
;
A
#
# COMPACT_ATOMS: atom_id res chain seq x y z
N MET A 1 -16.69 -1.08 14.69
CA MET A 1 -15.78 -1.23 13.54
C MET A 1 -15.13 -2.60 13.52
N THR A 2 -15.45 -3.38 12.51
CA THR A 2 -15.10 -4.79 12.36
C THR A 2 -13.90 -4.97 11.43
N PRO A 3 -13.21 -6.13 11.44
CA PRO A 3 -12.19 -6.46 10.44
C PRO A 3 -12.68 -6.29 9.01
N LYS A 4 -13.95 -6.62 8.74
CA LYS A 4 -14.61 -6.42 7.44
C LYS A 4 -14.55 -4.98 6.94
N ILE A 5 -14.79 -4.00 7.83
CA ILE A 5 -14.71 -2.58 7.46
C ILE A 5 -13.28 -2.22 7.09
N VAL A 6 -12.29 -2.61 7.90
CA VAL A 6 -10.88 -2.31 7.62
C VAL A 6 -10.44 -2.96 6.31
N LEU A 7 -10.73 -4.24 6.10
CA LEU A 7 -10.43 -4.94 4.85
C LEU A 7 -11.05 -4.24 3.63
N THR A 8 -12.30 -3.81 3.75
CA THR A 8 -13.00 -3.10 2.67
C THR A 8 -12.36 -1.75 2.38
N THR A 9 -12.14 -0.93 3.41
CA THR A 9 -11.58 0.42 3.24
C THR A 9 -10.14 0.36 2.74
N THR A 10 -9.29 -0.48 3.34
CA THR A 10 -7.91 -0.70 2.88
C THR A 10 -7.91 -1.21 1.44
N GLY A 11 -8.80 -2.16 1.12
CA GLY A 11 -8.93 -2.66 -0.25
C GLY A 11 -9.30 -1.57 -1.26
N ILE A 12 -10.30 -0.72 -0.96
CA ILE A 12 -10.66 0.42 -1.81
C ILE A 12 -9.49 1.40 -1.97
N ILE A 13 -8.78 1.73 -0.89
CA ILE A 13 -7.60 2.59 -0.95
C ILE A 13 -6.53 1.98 -1.84
N MET A 14 -6.27 0.68 -1.75
CA MET A 14 -5.29 -0.01 -2.60
C MET A 14 -5.71 -0.06 -4.09
N LEU A 15 -7.01 -0.20 -4.38
CA LEU A 15 -7.51 -0.10 -5.75
C LEU A 15 -7.31 1.32 -6.32
N LEU A 16 -7.67 2.35 -5.54
CA LEU A 16 -7.44 3.74 -5.92
C LEU A 16 -5.95 4.03 -6.10
N HIS A 17 -5.11 3.53 -5.20
CA HIS A 17 -3.66 3.64 -5.31
C HIS A 17 -3.14 3.03 -6.62
N GLY A 18 -3.61 1.82 -6.96
CA GLY A 18 -3.28 1.18 -8.23
C GLY A 18 -3.71 2.01 -9.45
N ILE A 19 -4.95 2.52 -9.46
CA ILE A 19 -5.45 3.36 -10.56
C ILE A 19 -4.60 4.62 -10.72
N LEU A 20 -4.34 5.34 -9.62
CA LEU A 20 -3.55 6.58 -9.64
C LEU A 20 -2.11 6.32 -10.12
N PHE A 21 -1.48 5.23 -9.66
CA PHE A 21 -0.13 4.86 -10.12
C PHE A 21 -0.09 4.51 -11.61
N PHE A 22 -1.08 3.77 -12.10
CA PHE A 22 -1.10 3.34 -13.50
C PHE A 22 -1.19 4.54 -14.45
N PHE A 23 -2.12 5.46 -14.19
CA PHE A 23 -2.29 6.65 -15.03
C PHE A 23 -1.22 7.74 -14.76
N GLY A 24 -0.59 7.73 -13.58
CA GLY A 24 0.49 8.65 -13.22
C GLY A 24 1.91 8.14 -13.54
N ALA A 25 2.05 6.95 -14.13
CA ALA A 25 3.35 6.27 -14.27
C ALA A 25 4.39 7.07 -15.08
N ASP A 26 4.00 7.69 -16.19
CA ASP A 26 4.89 8.52 -17.02
C ASP A 26 5.36 9.76 -16.27
N GLU A 27 4.43 10.50 -15.64
CA GLU A 27 4.74 11.69 -14.87
C GLU A 27 5.69 11.35 -13.70
N MET A 28 5.41 10.28 -12.97
CA MET A 28 6.27 9.79 -11.91
C MET A 28 7.67 9.46 -12.42
N ALA A 29 7.80 8.70 -13.51
CA ALA A 29 9.09 8.31 -14.06
C ALA A 29 9.92 9.51 -14.54
N ARG A 30 9.28 10.52 -15.14
CA ARG A 30 9.94 11.76 -15.58
C ARG A 30 10.37 12.65 -14.42
N SER A 31 9.57 12.71 -13.36
CA SER A 31 9.86 13.56 -12.19
C SER A 31 11.13 13.13 -11.45
N GLY A 32 11.46 11.83 -11.48
CA GLY A 32 12.58 11.28 -10.73
C GLY A 32 13.95 11.45 -11.38
N VAL A 33 14.05 11.70 -12.70
CA VAL A 33 15.33 11.79 -13.40
C VAL A 33 15.26 12.86 -14.50
N PRO A 34 15.92 14.03 -14.32
CA PRO A 34 16.05 15.03 -15.38
C PRO A 34 16.74 14.43 -16.62
N ASP A 35 16.27 14.81 -17.81
CA ASP A 35 16.80 14.36 -19.11
C ASP A 35 16.86 12.83 -19.29
N ILE A 36 15.93 12.10 -18.66
CA ILE A 36 15.82 10.65 -18.78
C ILE A 36 15.73 10.20 -20.24
N SER A 37 16.59 9.25 -20.63
CA SER A 37 16.54 8.67 -21.98
C SER A 37 15.22 7.92 -22.21
N GLU A 38 14.73 7.89 -23.45
CA GLU A 38 13.50 7.18 -23.83
C GLU A 38 13.51 5.70 -23.40
N LYS A 39 14.66 5.02 -23.50
CA LYS A 39 14.78 3.62 -23.07
C LYS A 39 14.64 3.47 -21.55
N ALA A 40 15.28 4.35 -20.78
CA ALA A 40 15.19 4.34 -19.32
C ALA A 40 13.79 4.73 -18.85
N LEU A 41 13.15 5.70 -19.51
CA LEU A 41 11.80 6.12 -19.22
C LEU A 41 10.81 4.96 -19.34
N ARG A 42 10.88 4.18 -20.42
CA ARG A 42 10.00 3.01 -20.61
C ARG A 42 10.17 1.96 -19.51
N VAL A 43 11.40 1.77 -19.01
CA VAL A 43 11.64 0.87 -17.87
C VAL A 43 11.02 1.45 -16.60
N GLY A 44 11.19 2.74 -16.35
CA GLY A 44 10.58 3.43 -15.19
C GLY A 44 9.06 3.34 -15.19
N ILE A 45 8.42 3.60 -16.33
CA ILE A 45 6.97 3.46 -16.52
C ILE A 45 6.53 2.02 -16.22
N GLY A 46 7.19 1.03 -16.85
CA GLY A 46 6.84 -0.38 -16.64
C GLY A 46 6.96 -0.82 -15.17
N LEU A 47 7.96 -0.33 -14.44
CA LEU A 47 8.08 -0.58 -13.00
C LEU A 47 6.94 0.06 -12.19
N ALA A 48 6.57 1.31 -12.51
CA ALA A 48 5.44 1.99 -11.86
C ALA A 48 4.10 1.27 -12.15
N GLU A 49 3.90 0.78 -13.37
CA GLU A 49 2.74 -0.03 -13.74
C GLU A 49 2.69 -1.38 -12.99
N ILE A 50 3.84 -2.03 -12.75
CA ILE A 50 3.90 -3.25 -11.93
C ILE A 50 3.48 -2.97 -10.48
N VAL A 51 3.91 -1.84 -9.92
CA VAL A 51 3.48 -1.39 -8.58
C VAL A 51 1.98 -1.12 -8.56
N ALA A 52 1.45 -0.52 -9.62
CA ALA A 52 0.03 -0.28 -9.81
C ALA A 52 -0.78 -1.60 -9.80
N ILE A 53 -0.36 -2.57 -10.60
CA ILE A 53 -1.02 -3.88 -10.73
C ILE A 53 -0.96 -4.65 -9.42
N THR A 54 0.19 -4.62 -8.72
CA THR A 54 0.36 -5.26 -7.42
C THR A 54 -0.56 -4.63 -6.37
N SER A 55 -0.69 -3.30 -6.39
CA SER A 55 -1.62 -2.57 -5.53
C SER A 55 -3.07 -2.97 -5.80
N PHE A 56 -3.44 -3.08 -7.08
CA PHE A 56 -4.78 -3.50 -7.50
C PHE A 56 -5.08 -4.94 -7.07
N PHE A 57 -4.13 -5.85 -7.29
CA PHE A 57 -4.19 -7.24 -6.82
C PHE A 57 -4.44 -7.31 -5.30
N LEU A 58 -3.65 -6.59 -4.51
CA LEU A 58 -3.83 -6.55 -3.05
C LEU A 58 -5.22 -6.00 -2.70
N GLY A 59 -5.67 -4.94 -3.37
CA GLY A 59 -6.99 -4.35 -3.17
C GLY A 59 -8.13 -5.35 -3.37
N ILE A 60 -8.08 -6.15 -4.45
CA ILE A 60 -9.05 -7.22 -4.72
C ILE A 60 -8.99 -8.27 -3.61
N VAL A 61 -7.81 -8.79 -3.29
CA VAL A 61 -7.64 -9.83 -2.26
C VAL A 61 -8.23 -9.37 -0.92
N LEU A 62 -7.97 -8.13 -0.51
CA LEU A 62 -8.51 -7.57 0.73
C LEU A 62 -10.04 -7.42 0.70
N ILE A 63 -10.60 -6.94 -0.41
CA ILE A 63 -12.05 -6.83 -0.59
C ILE A 63 -12.72 -8.19 -0.50
N PHE A 64 -12.19 -9.21 -1.16
CA PHE A 64 -12.78 -10.56 -1.12
C PHE A 64 -12.54 -11.27 0.22
N SER A 65 -11.49 -10.90 0.95
CA SER A 65 -11.24 -11.40 2.31
C SER A 65 -12.20 -10.83 3.35
N ARG A 66 -13.01 -9.81 3.03
CA ARG A 66 -13.88 -9.14 4.01
C ARG A 66 -15.04 -10.00 4.51
N ASP A 67 -15.41 -11.04 3.76
CA ASP A 67 -16.59 -11.87 3.99
C ASP A 67 -16.24 -13.24 4.61
N ILE A 68 -15.02 -13.38 5.15
CA ILE A 68 -14.59 -14.56 5.91
C ILE A 68 -14.86 -14.39 7.42
N GLU A 69 -14.73 -15.48 8.18
CA GLU A 69 -14.86 -15.47 9.64
C GLU A 69 -13.94 -14.42 10.30
N ILE A 70 -14.42 -13.81 11.39
CA ILE A 70 -13.71 -12.74 12.11
C ILE A 70 -12.28 -13.15 12.51
N SER A 71 -12.10 -14.37 12.99
CA SER A 71 -10.79 -14.91 13.38
C SER A 71 -9.81 -14.93 12.19
N SER A 72 -10.28 -15.38 11.03
CA SER A 72 -9.52 -15.43 9.77
C SER A 72 -9.28 -14.03 9.19
N ALA A 73 -10.27 -13.14 9.23
CA ALA A 73 -10.12 -11.74 8.80
C ALA A 73 -9.05 -11.01 9.62
N LYS A 74 -8.96 -11.28 10.93
CA LYS A 74 -7.88 -10.75 11.78
C LYS A 74 -6.50 -11.27 11.37
N LYS A 75 -6.38 -12.55 10.96
CA LYS A 75 -5.11 -13.09 10.45
C LYS A 75 -4.69 -12.40 9.15
N VAL A 76 -5.63 -12.19 8.22
CA VAL A 76 -5.37 -11.44 6.98
C VAL A 76 -4.86 -10.04 7.31
N LEU A 77 -5.57 -9.30 8.17
CA LEU A 77 -5.15 -7.95 8.59
C LEU A 77 -3.78 -7.93 9.27
N THR A 78 -3.46 -8.90 10.12
CA THR A 78 -2.11 -9.01 10.72
C THR A 78 -1.05 -9.21 9.65
N GLY A 79 -1.27 -10.13 8.70
CA GLY A 79 -0.36 -10.34 7.57
C GLY A 79 -0.20 -9.09 6.71
N THR A 80 -1.29 -8.39 6.40
CA THR A 80 -1.28 -7.12 5.68
C THR A 80 -0.51 -6.03 6.44
N GLY A 81 -0.73 -5.91 7.76
CA GLY A 81 0.02 -4.99 8.61
C GLY A 81 1.52 -5.27 8.61
N ILE A 82 1.93 -6.54 8.68
CA ILE A 82 3.35 -6.93 8.57
C ILE A 82 3.90 -6.56 7.19
N GLY A 83 3.17 -6.83 6.11
CA GLY A 83 3.55 -6.41 4.76
C GLY A 83 3.76 -4.90 4.65
N TYR A 84 2.88 -4.10 5.27
CA TYR A 84 3.06 -2.65 5.33
C TYR A 84 4.31 -2.23 6.11
N LEU A 85 4.72 -2.94 7.17
CA LEU A 85 5.98 -2.64 7.86
C LEU A 85 7.20 -2.80 6.95
N PHE A 86 7.23 -3.84 6.11
CA PHE A 86 8.31 -4.02 5.12
C PHE A 86 8.31 -2.92 4.07
N LEU A 87 7.13 -2.51 3.60
CA LEU A 87 7.00 -1.38 2.68
C LEU A 87 7.50 -0.07 3.32
N ILE A 88 7.10 0.21 4.56
CA ILE A 88 7.55 1.37 5.33
C ILE A 88 9.08 1.36 5.47
N ALA A 89 9.67 0.23 5.85
CA ALA A 89 11.12 0.11 5.98
C ALA A 89 11.84 0.37 4.64
N GLY A 90 11.32 -0.17 3.53
CA GLY A 90 11.86 0.08 2.19
C GLY A 90 11.76 1.54 1.78
N VAL A 91 10.62 2.19 2.03
CA VAL A 91 10.42 3.62 1.74
C VAL A 91 11.36 4.49 2.58
N ILE A 92 11.48 4.23 3.89
CA ILE A 92 12.41 4.95 4.76
C ILE A 92 13.85 4.81 4.25
N LYS A 93 14.24 3.59 3.86
CA LYS A 93 15.57 3.35 3.29
C LYS A 93 15.80 4.21 2.04
N HIS A 94 14.83 4.29 1.14
CA HIS A 94 14.95 5.15 -0.05
C HIS A 94 14.91 6.65 0.26
N VAL A 95 14.14 7.10 1.25
CA VAL A 95 14.17 8.51 1.71
C VAL A 95 15.56 8.88 2.24
N ILE A 96 16.23 7.96 2.94
CA ILE A 96 17.62 8.17 3.41
C ILE A 96 18.60 8.15 2.24
N ASP A 97 18.48 7.16 1.34
CA ASP A 97 19.36 7.03 0.16
C ASP A 97 19.30 8.28 -0.74
N PHE A 98 18.14 8.94 -0.83
CA PHE A 98 17.90 10.13 -1.66
C PHE A 98 17.91 11.46 -0.88
N GLN A 99 18.47 11.49 0.33
CA GLN A 99 18.47 12.71 1.17
C GLN A 99 19.15 13.93 0.51
N ASP A 100 20.15 13.69 -0.35
CA ASP A 100 20.90 14.74 -1.05
C ASP A 100 20.19 15.22 -2.33
N ILE A 101 19.19 14.47 -2.81
CA ILE A 101 18.39 14.74 -4.01
C ILE A 101 16.90 14.50 -3.71
N PRO A 102 16.31 15.30 -2.79
CA PRO A 102 15.01 15.04 -2.18
C PRO A 102 13.85 14.97 -3.20
N GLU A 103 13.99 15.61 -4.35
CA GLU A 103 13.06 15.51 -5.48
C GLU A 103 12.91 14.09 -6.05
N GLN A 104 13.90 13.22 -5.84
CA GLN A 104 13.85 11.81 -6.25
C GLN A 104 13.37 10.88 -5.13
N ALA A 105 13.21 11.40 -3.91
CA ALA A 105 12.76 10.61 -2.78
C ALA A 105 11.27 10.22 -2.96
N PRO A 106 10.85 9.06 -2.42
CA PRO A 106 9.45 8.69 -2.42
C PRO A 106 8.56 9.77 -1.77
N PRO A 107 7.34 10.01 -2.29
CA PRO A 107 6.45 11.04 -1.74
C PRO A 107 6.09 10.79 -0.27
N ILE A 108 6.46 11.72 0.62
CA ILE A 108 6.16 11.65 2.07
C ILE A 108 4.66 11.40 2.36
N PRO A 109 3.69 12.03 1.66
CA PRO A 109 2.27 11.77 1.92
C PRO A 109 1.87 10.29 1.76
N MET A 110 2.51 9.55 0.83
CA MET A 110 2.27 8.12 0.67
C MET A 110 2.73 7.34 1.91
N LEU A 111 3.90 7.67 2.45
CA LEU A 111 4.43 7.03 3.65
C LEU A 111 3.46 7.17 4.83
N VAL A 112 2.90 8.38 5.01
CA VAL A 112 1.90 8.65 6.06
C VAL A 112 0.69 7.74 5.89
N ILE A 113 0.17 7.60 4.67
CA ILE A 113 -0.98 6.72 4.38
C ILE A 113 -0.65 5.26 4.74
N ILE A 114 0.50 4.74 4.31
CA ILE A 114 0.89 3.34 4.59
C ILE A 114 1.07 3.11 6.10
N VAL A 115 1.66 4.05 6.82
CA VAL A 115 1.78 3.99 8.29
C VAL A 115 0.41 3.95 8.96
N LEU A 116 -0.52 4.80 8.54
CA LEU A 116 -1.88 4.80 9.07
C LEU A 116 -2.60 3.47 8.80
N LEU A 117 -2.46 2.90 7.60
CA LEU A 117 -3.03 1.60 7.26
C LEU A 117 -2.41 0.46 8.08
N ALA A 118 -1.10 0.49 8.33
CA ALA A 118 -0.42 -0.49 9.17
C ALA A 118 -0.93 -0.44 10.62
N VAL A 119 -0.95 0.77 11.21
CA VAL A 119 -1.47 0.98 12.57
C VAL A 119 -2.92 0.53 12.67
N TRP A 120 -3.75 0.88 11.68
CA TRP A 120 -5.16 0.52 11.68
C TRP A 120 -5.38 -0.99 11.60
N SER A 121 -4.59 -1.66 10.75
CA SER A 121 -4.62 -3.12 10.60
C SER A 121 -4.27 -3.82 11.92
N PHE A 122 -3.17 -3.42 12.58
CA PHE A 122 -2.77 -4.01 13.86
C PHE A 122 -3.72 -3.68 15.01
N TYR A 123 -4.25 -2.46 15.07
CA TYR A 123 -5.21 -2.07 16.09
C TYR A 123 -6.44 -2.98 16.06
N VAL A 124 -7.00 -3.23 14.87
CA VAL A 124 -8.19 -4.08 14.73
C VAL A 124 -7.86 -5.57 14.87
N SER A 125 -6.69 -6.01 14.40
CA SER A 125 -6.34 -7.44 14.43
C SER A 125 -5.77 -7.92 15.76
N LEU A 126 -5.08 -7.08 16.54
CA LEU A 126 -4.40 -7.50 17.76
C LEU A 126 -5.04 -6.93 19.03
N ILE A 127 -5.42 -5.66 19.01
CA ILE A 127 -5.82 -4.94 20.22
C ILE A 127 -7.33 -5.03 20.44
N LYS A 128 -8.10 -4.87 19.38
CA LYS A 128 -9.56 -4.84 19.48
C LYS A 128 -10.15 -6.22 19.81
N LYS A 129 -10.74 -6.33 21.00
CA LYS A 129 -11.59 -7.45 21.38
C LYS A 129 -12.90 -7.37 20.59
N HIS A 130 -13.25 -8.45 19.91
CA HIS A 130 -14.60 -8.66 19.39
C HIS A 130 -15.27 -9.64 20.35
N SER A 131 -16.39 -9.23 20.95
CA SER A 131 -17.27 -10.17 21.64
C SER A 131 -17.69 -11.23 20.62
N ILE A 132 -17.56 -12.50 21.00
CA ILE A 132 -18.14 -13.61 20.26
C ILE A 132 -19.65 -13.42 20.46
N GLU A 133 -20.32 -12.78 19.51
CA GLU A 133 -21.76 -12.99 19.37
C GLU A 133 -21.87 -14.36 18.69
N GLU A 134 -22.02 -15.40 19.50
CA GLU A 134 -22.58 -16.66 19.06
C GLU A 134 -23.96 -16.38 18.46
N ASN A 135 -24.13 -16.71 17.19
CA ASN A 135 -25.40 -17.08 16.57
C ASN A 135 -25.12 -17.96 15.36
#